data_AF-A0A928ISZ6-F1
#
_entry.id   AF-A0A928ISZ6-F1
#
_cell.length_a   1.000
_cell.length_b   1.000
_cell.length_c   1.000
_cell.angle_alpha   90.00
_cell.angle_beta   90.00
_cell.angle_gamma   90.00
#
_symmetry.space_group_name_H-M   'P 1'
#
loop_
_entity.id
_entity.type
_entity.pdbx_description
1 polymer ?
#
loop_
_entity_poly.entity_id
_entity_poly.type
_entity_poly.pdbx_seq_one_letter_code
_entity_poly.pdbx_strand_id
1 'polypeptide(L)'
;MKKESLELIEQIRFKDEKEKEIFIICEELKDIPYSTLAKMANALIVWEWPDELPGRPKGWDGMSDDEKYDWTAPIIKMIKVIIGEKAIARYRMTNEDGMTDREFEDWWDSNANKELQELLDEIYKNDYEGCTGDTKRNNSNDFILTICSFVFGVITAFLIFILIS
;
A
#
# COMPACT_ATOMS: atom_id res chain seq x y z
N MET A 1 16.45 29.26 22.81
CA MET A 1 15.88 29.80 21.56
C MET A 1 15.82 28.81 20.40
N LYS A 2 16.91 28.32 19.77
CA LYS A 2 16.76 27.38 18.62
C LYS A 2 16.17 25.99 18.98
N LYS A 3 16.38 25.52 20.21
CA LYS A 3 15.95 24.18 20.65
C LYS A 3 14.44 24.08 20.89
N GLU A 4 13.87 25.10 21.55
CA GLU A 4 12.43 25.19 21.82
C GLU A 4 11.60 25.34 20.53
N SER A 5 12.14 25.99 19.49
CA SER A 5 11.45 26.14 18.20
C SER A 5 11.36 24.83 17.41
N LEU A 6 12.39 23.97 17.51
CA LEU A 6 12.43 22.66 16.86
C LEU A 6 11.49 21.66 17.57
N GLU A 7 11.48 21.67 18.90
CA GLU A 7 10.53 20.87 19.70
C GLU A 7 9.07 21.29 19.43
N LEU A 8 8.79 22.59 19.27
CA LEU A 8 7.46 23.06 18.89
C LEU A 8 7.06 22.62 17.47
N ILE A 9 7.99 22.65 16.50
CA ILE A 9 7.72 22.21 15.12
C ILE A 9 7.48 20.70 15.06
N GLU A 10 8.20 19.89 15.85
CA GLU A 10 7.91 18.46 15.97
C GLU A 10 6.54 18.19 16.63
N GLN A 11 6.18 18.94 17.68
CA GLN A 11 4.86 18.84 18.32
C GLN A 11 3.72 19.35 17.44
N ILE A 12 3.98 20.29 16.53
CA ILE A 12 2.99 20.78 15.56
C ILE A 12 2.78 19.75 14.42
N ARG A 13 3.78 18.94 14.10
CA ARG A 13 3.76 18.00 12.98
C ARG A 13 3.03 16.69 13.29
N PHE A 14 3.03 16.25 14.54
CA PHE A 14 2.45 14.97 14.96
C PHE A 14 1.42 15.18 16.07
N LYS A 15 0.25 14.56 15.95
CA LYS A 15 -0.87 14.75 16.87
C LYS A 15 -0.67 14.01 18.20
N ASP A 16 0.09 12.93 18.18
CA ASP A 16 0.45 12.15 19.35
C ASP A 16 1.80 11.45 19.18
N GLU A 17 2.30 10.84 20.26
CA GLU A 17 3.59 10.15 20.30
C GLU A 17 3.60 8.92 19.38
N LYS A 18 2.45 8.27 19.17
CA LYS A 18 2.32 7.11 18.29
C LYS A 18 2.58 7.49 16.84
N GLU A 19 2.00 8.60 16.36
CA GLU A 19 2.26 9.10 15.01
C GLU A 19 3.75 9.41 14.79
N LYS A 20 4.42 9.96 15.82
CA LYS A 20 5.86 10.24 15.78
C LYS A 20 6.69 8.95 15.68
N GLU A 21 6.40 7.95 16.51
CA GLU A 21 7.08 6.66 16.49
C GLU A 21 6.90 5.96 15.13
N ILE A 22 5.68 5.93 14.60
CA ILE A 22 5.37 5.37 13.28
C ILE A 22 6.15 6.11 12.18
N PHE A 23 6.23 7.44 12.25
CA PHE A 23 7.00 8.22 11.28
C PHE A 23 8.49 7.86 11.28
N ILE A 24 9.09 7.74 12.47
CA ILE A 24 10.51 7.34 12.60
C ILE A 24 10.72 5.96 12.00
N ILE A 25 9.87 4.98 12.34
CA ILE A 25 9.91 3.64 11.76
C ILE A 25 9.88 3.73 10.22
N CYS A 26 8.97 4.51 9.66
CA CYS A 26 8.80 4.63 8.21
C CYS A 26 9.99 5.28 7.50
N GLU A 27 10.72 6.18 8.16
CA GLU A 27 11.96 6.75 7.61
C GLU A 27 13.08 5.70 7.58
N GLU A 28 13.19 4.85 8.61
CA GLU A 28 14.22 3.80 8.67
C GLU A 28 13.99 2.68 7.64
N LEU A 29 12.74 2.44 7.23
CA LEU A 29 12.43 1.42 6.20
C LEU A 29 13.18 1.64 4.87
N LYS A 30 13.57 2.87 4.55
CA LYS A 30 14.19 3.23 3.27
C LYS A 30 15.56 2.58 3.08
N ASP A 31 16.26 2.28 4.17
CA ASP A 31 17.60 1.71 4.15
C ASP A 31 17.60 0.17 4.28
N ILE A 32 16.41 -0.43 4.45
CA ILE A 32 16.26 -1.88 4.64
C ILE A 32 16.20 -2.61 3.28
N PRO A 33 16.89 -3.76 3.11
CA PRO A 33 16.81 -4.55 1.90
C PRO A 33 15.39 -5.01 1.55
N TYR A 34 15.08 -5.09 0.26
CA TYR A 34 13.73 -5.39 -0.24
C TYR A 34 13.18 -6.74 0.22
N SER A 35 14.04 -7.77 0.26
CA SER A 35 13.66 -9.10 0.76
C SER A 35 13.25 -9.06 2.23
N THR A 36 13.95 -8.27 3.04
CA THR A 36 13.64 -8.07 4.45
C THR A 36 12.35 -7.29 4.62
N LEU A 37 12.12 -6.24 3.82
CA LEU A 37 10.86 -5.48 3.83
C LEU A 37 9.65 -6.37 3.53
N ALA A 38 9.74 -7.29 2.57
CA ALA A 38 8.65 -8.22 2.27
C ALA A 38 8.33 -9.17 3.43
N LYS A 39 9.38 -9.71 4.08
CA LYS A 39 9.25 -10.51 5.30
C LYS A 39 8.60 -9.73 6.44
N MET A 40 9.04 -8.49 6.67
CA MET A 40 8.50 -7.63 7.72
C MET A 40 7.02 -7.31 7.49
N ALA A 41 6.64 -6.96 6.26
CA ALA A 41 5.23 -6.73 5.92
C ALA A 41 4.38 -7.98 6.20
N ASN A 42 4.88 -9.16 5.85
CA ASN A 42 4.18 -10.42 6.11
C ASN A 42 4.00 -10.68 7.63
N ALA A 43 5.05 -10.51 8.43
CA ALA A 43 4.97 -10.64 9.88
C ALA A 43 3.96 -9.67 10.50
N LEU A 44 3.95 -8.40 10.07
CA LEU A 44 2.99 -7.40 10.54
C LEU A 44 1.54 -7.77 10.19
N ILE A 45 1.29 -8.37 9.01
CA ILE A 45 -0.04 -8.83 8.59
C ILE A 45 -0.59 -9.93 9.52
N VAL A 46 0.29 -10.76 10.09
CA VAL A 46 -0.08 -11.82 11.04
C VAL A 46 0.07 -11.41 12.51
N TRP A 47 0.14 -10.11 12.78
CA TRP A 47 0.25 -9.52 14.12
C TRP A 47 1.54 -9.85 14.88
N GLU A 48 2.60 -10.22 14.16
CA GLU A 48 3.94 -10.37 14.68
C GLU A 48 4.74 -9.08 14.46
N TRP A 49 5.44 -8.62 15.50
CA TRP A 49 6.33 -7.48 15.38
C TRP A 49 7.72 -7.96 14.90
N PRO A 50 8.19 -7.57 13.70
CA PRO A 50 9.49 -7.97 13.19
C PRO A 50 10.63 -7.47 14.08
N ASP A 51 11.64 -8.31 14.31
CA ASP A 51 12.85 -7.94 15.06
C ASP A 51 13.66 -6.84 14.36
N GLU A 52 13.51 -6.74 13.03
CA GLU A 52 14.15 -5.72 12.21
C GLU A 52 13.51 -4.33 12.38
N LEU A 53 12.30 -4.24 12.97
CA LEU A 53 11.67 -2.96 13.28
C LEU A 53 12.10 -2.44 14.65
N PRO A 54 12.56 -1.18 14.75
CA PRO A 54 12.81 -0.57 16.05
C PRO A 54 11.49 -0.39 16.82
N GLY A 55 11.62 -0.28 18.14
CA GLY A 55 10.55 0.32 18.95
C GLY A 55 9.24 -0.46 18.97
N ARG A 56 9.30 -1.79 19.21
CA ARG A 56 8.08 -2.58 19.43
C ARG A 56 7.15 -1.88 20.44
N PRO A 57 5.87 -1.64 20.08
CA PRO A 57 4.96 -0.90 20.94
C PRO A 57 4.81 -1.56 22.31
N LYS A 58 4.86 -0.74 23.37
CA LYS A 58 4.71 -1.24 24.74
C LYS A 58 3.35 -1.91 24.90
N GLY A 59 3.34 -3.14 25.39
CA GLY A 59 2.12 -3.91 25.58
C GLY A 59 1.55 -4.54 24.31
N TRP A 60 2.34 -4.64 23.22
CA TRP A 60 1.95 -5.26 21.95
C TRP A 60 1.13 -6.56 22.10
N ASP A 61 1.58 -7.46 22.97
CA ASP A 61 0.93 -8.77 23.16
C ASP A 61 -0.44 -8.69 23.83
N GLY A 62 -0.73 -7.58 24.52
CA GLY A 62 -2.01 -7.31 25.17
C GLY A 62 -2.91 -6.34 24.41
N MET A 63 -2.47 -5.80 23.26
CA MET A 63 -3.27 -4.89 22.44
C MET A 63 -4.40 -5.64 21.71
N SER A 64 -5.52 -4.94 21.49
CA SER A 64 -6.58 -5.44 20.61
C SER A 64 -6.13 -5.48 19.15
N ASP A 65 -6.86 -6.23 18.31
CA ASP A 65 -6.57 -6.28 16.88
C ASP A 65 -6.70 -4.90 16.22
N ASP A 66 -7.65 -4.07 16.67
CA ASP A 66 -7.83 -2.70 16.19
C ASP A 66 -6.62 -1.82 16.54
N GLU A 67 -6.10 -1.94 17.76
CA GLU A 67 -4.91 -1.18 18.18
C GLU A 67 -3.68 -1.60 17.39
N LYS A 68 -3.50 -2.92 17.18
CA LYS A 68 -2.42 -3.46 16.34
C LYS A 68 -2.56 -3.02 14.89
N TYR A 69 -3.78 -2.99 14.36
CA TYR A 69 -4.05 -2.47 13.03
C TYR A 69 -3.61 -1.01 12.90
N ASP A 70 -3.97 -0.16 13.85
CA ASP A 70 -3.61 1.26 13.81
C ASP A 70 -2.08 1.49 13.87
N TRP A 71 -1.33 0.58 14.48
CA TRP A 71 0.13 0.61 14.46
C TRP A 71 0.72 0.11 13.14
N THR A 72 0.20 -0.99 12.61
CA THR A 72 0.83 -1.73 11.51
C THR A 72 0.40 -1.24 10.14
N ALA A 73 -0.85 -0.82 9.97
CA ALA A 73 -1.40 -0.34 8.70
C ALA A 73 -0.55 0.76 8.03
N PRO A 74 -0.11 1.84 8.72
CA PRO A 74 0.74 2.85 8.10
C PRO A 74 2.13 2.33 7.72
N ILE A 75 2.71 1.43 8.52
CA ILE A 75 4.01 0.82 8.26
C ILE A 75 3.92 -0.10 7.02
N ILE A 76 2.92 -0.99 6.98
CA ILE A 76 2.65 -1.87 5.84
C ILE A 76 2.41 -1.04 4.57
N LYS A 77 1.64 0.06 4.68
CA LYS A 77 1.41 0.97 3.56
C LYS A 77 2.71 1.57 3.04
N MET A 78 3.62 1.98 3.93
CA MET A 78 4.93 2.49 3.51
C MET A 78 5.77 1.41 2.83
N ILE A 79 5.79 0.18 3.37
CA ILE A 79 6.48 -0.95 2.73
C ILE A 79 5.92 -1.19 1.32
N LYS A 80 4.60 -1.20 1.15
CA LYS A 80 3.94 -1.32 -0.16
C LYS A 80 4.37 -0.24 -1.14
N VAL A 81 4.58 1.00 -0.67
CA VAL A 81 5.09 2.09 -1.52
C VAL A 81 6.54 1.84 -1.95
N ILE A 82 7.38 1.26 -1.09
CA ILE A 82 8.81 1.02 -1.38
C ILE A 82 9.00 -0.15 -2.35
N ILE A 83 8.39 -1.31 -2.07
CA ILE A 83 8.67 -2.56 -2.80
C ILE A 83 7.52 -3.04 -3.70
N GLY A 84 6.33 -2.43 -3.59
CA GLY A 84 5.13 -2.85 -4.31
C GLY A 84 4.40 -4.03 -3.70
N GLU A 85 3.10 -4.14 -3.97
CA GLU A 85 2.25 -5.22 -3.45
C GLU A 85 2.64 -6.60 -4.01
N LYS A 86 3.11 -6.65 -5.27
CA LYS A 86 3.59 -7.88 -5.90
C LYS A 86 4.73 -8.52 -5.13
N ALA A 87 5.68 -7.74 -4.59
CA ALA A 87 6.82 -8.27 -3.85
C ALA A 87 6.41 -8.91 -2.52
N ILE A 88 5.45 -8.29 -1.82
CA ILE A 88 4.89 -8.81 -0.57
C ILE A 88 4.11 -10.10 -0.85
N ALA A 89 3.25 -10.09 -1.87
CA ALA A 89 2.48 -11.26 -2.29
C ALA A 89 3.40 -12.41 -2.73
N ARG A 90 4.47 -12.11 -3.48
CA ARG A 90 5.47 -13.11 -3.89
C ARG A 90 6.09 -13.76 -2.68
N TYR A 91 6.59 -12.96 -1.73
CA TYR A 91 7.23 -13.48 -0.52
C TYR A 91 6.30 -14.45 0.22
N ARG A 92 5.03 -14.06 0.40
CA ARG A 92 4.05 -14.90 1.09
C ARG A 92 3.81 -16.21 0.36
N MET A 93 3.46 -16.14 -0.93
CA MET A 93 3.10 -17.33 -1.71
C MET A 93 4.27 -18.29 -1.89
N THR A 94 5.49 -17.79 -2.07
CA THR A 94 6.66 -18.66 -2.29
C THR A 94 7.24 -19.22 -0.99
N ASN A 95 7.20 -18.48 0.12
CA ASN A 95 7.79 -18.94 1.39
C ASN A 95 6.79 -19.62 2.33
N GLU A 96 5.52 -19.23 2.34
CA GLU A 96 4.50 -19.84 3.20
C GLU A 96 3.77 -20.98 2.48
N ASP A 97 3.31 -20.72 1.25
CA ASP A 97 2.49 -21.68 0.50
C ASP A 97 3.31 -22.63 -0.37
N GLY A 98 4.64 -22.44 -0.42
CA GLY A 98 5.58 -23.29 -1.16
C GLY A 98 5.43 -23.19 -2.68
N MET A 99 4.79 -22.13 -3.17
CA MET A 99 4.60 -21.87 -4.58
C MET A 99 5.95 -21.59 -5.26
N THR A 100 6.16 -22.14 -6.46
CA THR A 100 7.34 -21.77 -7.25
C THR A 100 7.19 -20.36 -7.82
N ASP A 101 8.31 -19.69 -8.13
CA ASP A 101 8.28 -18.35 -8.74
C ASP A 101 7.43 -18.31 -10.01
N ARG A 102 7.44 -19.39 -10.81
CA ARG A 102 6.65 -19.48 -12.05
C ARG A 102 5.16 -19.55 -11.76
N GLU A 103 4.76 -20.39 -10.81
CA GLU A 103 3.36 -20.50 -10.40
C GLU A 103 2.85 -19.17 -9.82
N PHE A 104 3.72 -18.44 -9.11
CA PHE A 104 3.38 -17.11 -8.61
C PHE A 104 3.16 -16.10 -9.74
N GLU A 105 4.02 -16.08 -10.77
CA GLU A 105 3.82 -15.18 -11.92
C GLU A 105 2.52 -15.49 -12.65
N ASP A 106 2.25 -16.77 -12.92
CA ASP A 106 1.02 -17.20 -13.58
C ASP A 106 -0.23 -16.83 -12.74
N TRP A 107 -0.16 -17.00 -11.42
CA TRP A 107 -1.21 -16.60 -10.49
C TRP A 107 -1.40 -15.08 -10.45
N TRP A 108 -0.31 -14.31 -10.33
CA TRP A 108 -0.34 -12.86 -10.25
C TRP A 108 -0.94 -12.24 -11.50
N ASP A 109 -0.53 -12.70 -12.67
CA ASP A 109 -1.04 -12.21 -13.95
C ASP A 109 -2.52 -12.59 -14.13
N SER A 110 -2.94 -13.77 -13.67
CA SER A 110 -4.35 -14.14 -13.65
C SER A 110 -5.17 -13.28 -12.68
N ASN A 111 -4.62 -12.94 -11.51
CA ASN A 111 -5.33 -12.16 -10.50
C ASN A 111 -5.43 -10.67 -10.87
N ALA A 112 -4.36 -10.08 -11.41
CA ALA A 112 -4.36 -8.71 -11.93
C ALA A 112 -5.36 -8.54 -13.08
N ASN A 113 -5.47 -9.54 -13.96
CA ASN A 113 -6.49 -9.57 -15.01
C ASN A 113 -7.91 -9.69 -14.44
N LYS A 114 -8.08 -10.41 -13.33
CA LYS A 114 -9.39 -10.58 -12.68
C LYS A 114 -9.86 -9.28 -12.02
N GLU A 115 -9.00 -8.59 -11.27
CA GLU A 115 -9.32 -7.28 -10.68
C GLU A 115 -9.64 -6.24 -11.76
N LEU A 116 -8.88 -6.25 -12.86
CA LEU A 116 -9.15 -5.39 -14.01
C LEU A 116 -10.48 -5.73 -14.71
N GLN A 117 -10.82 -7.02 -14.81
CA GLN A 117 -12.13 -7.44 -15.33
C GLN A 117 -13.27 -7.05 -14.40
N GLU A 118 -13.14 -7.20 -13.08
CA GLU A 118 -14.15 -6.79 -12.11
C GLU A 118 -14.38 -5.27 -12.14
N LEU A 119 -13.30 -4.47 -12.27
CA LEU A 119 -13.41 -3.01 -12.50
C LEU A 119 -14.08 -2.66 -13.82
N LEU A 120 -13.73 -3.37 -14.91
CA LEU A 120 -14.39 -3.19 -16.20
C LEU A 120 -15.87 -3.54 -16.14
N ASP A 121 -16.24 -4.64 -15.48
CA ASP A 121 -17.64 -5.06 -15.32
C ASP A 121 -18.44 -4.05 -14.48
N GLU A 122 -17.83 -3.45 -13.46
CA GLU A 122 -18.43 -2.36 -12.69
C GLU A 122 -18.63 -1.08 -13.52
N ILE A 123 -17.65 -0.72 -14.36
CA ILE A 123 -17.79 0.38 -15.33
C ILE A 123 -18.93 0.09 -16.32
N TYR A 124 -18.98 -1.11 -16.89
CA TYR A 124 -20.01 -1.52 -17.83
C TYR A 124 -21.41 -1.51 -17.20
N LYS A 125 -21.55 -1.92 -15.94
CA LYS A 125 -22.82 -1.89 -15.21
C LYS A 125 -23.28 -0.46 -14.90
N ASN A 126 -22.36 0.42 -14.50
CA ASN A 126 -22.65 1.82 -14.20
C ASN A 126 -23.05 2.62 -15.46
N ASP A 127 -22.44 2.35 -16.62
CA ASP A 127 -22.84 2.97 -17.89
C ASP A 127 -24.20 2.46 -18.40
N TYR A 128 -24.54 1.20 -18.11
CA TYR A 128 -25.85 0.63 -18.46
C TYR A 128 -26.98 1.21 -17.59
N GLU A 129 -26.75 1.41 -16.29
CA GLU A 129 -27.70 2.07 -15.40
C GLU A 129 -27.81 3.58 -15.67
N GLY A 130 -26.72 4.23 -16.13
CA GLY A 130 -26.71 5.64 -16.58
C GLY A 130 -27.46 5.92 -17.89
N CYS A 131 -27.75 4.91 -18.71
CA CYS A 131 -28.52 5.05 -19.95
C CYS A 131 -30.04 4.91 -19.75
N THR A 132 -30.52 4.63 -18.52
CA THR A 132 -31.95 4.44 -18.22
C THR A 132 -32.54 5.44 -17.22
N GLY A 133 -31.76 6.40 -16.72
CA GLY A 133 -32.23 7.38 -15.74
C GLY A 133 -31.65 8.78 -15.92
N ASP A 134 -32.52 9.72 -16.27
CA ASP A 134 -32.25 11.14 -16.48
C ASP A 134 -31.44 11.84 -15.37
N THR A 135 -30.55 12.74 -15.81
CA THR A 135 -30.04 13.96 -15.13
C THR A 135 -29.30 13.83 -13.79
N LYS A 136 -27.96 13.99 -13.82
CA LYS A 136 -27.23 15.01 -13.03
C LYS A 136 -25.78 15.18 -13.51
N ARG A 137 -25.65 16.08 -14.48
CA ARG A 137 -24.43 16.67 -15.02
C ARG A 137 -23.75 17.48 -13.91
N ASN A 138 -22.76 16.91 -13.22
CA ASN A 138 -21.65 17.60 -12.52
C ASN A 138 -20.59 16.65 -11.93
N ASN A 139 -20.86 15.34 -11.76
CA ASN A 139 -19.85 14.37 -11.24
C ASN A 139 -19.01 13.68 -12.32
N SER A 140 -19.35 13.85 -13.60
CA SER A 140 -18.69 13.15 -14.71
C SER A 140 -17.28 13.68 -14.98
N ASN A 141 -17.01 14.97 -14.73
CA ASN A 141 -15.69 15.54 -15.04
C ASN A 141 -14.60 15.10 -14.06
N ASP A 142 -14.87 15.01 -12.75
CA ASP A 142 -13.88 14.54 -11.77
C ASP A 142 -13.60 13.04 -11.90
N PHE A 143 -14.62 12.27 -12.24
CA PHE A 143 -14.48 10.84 -12.53
C PHE A 143 -13.67 10.59 -13.82
N ILE A 144 -13.98 11.33 -14.90
CA ILE A 144 -13.21 11.26 -16.16
C ILE A 144 -11.77 11.75 -15.95
N LEU A 145 -11.55 12.80 -15.17
CA LEU A 145 -10.19 13.29 -14.86
C LEU A 145 -9.39 12.28 -14.04
N THR A 146 -10.03 11.56 -13.11
CA THR A 146 -9.39 10.49 -12.34
C THR A 146 -9.03 9.31 -13.23
N ILE A 147 -9.93 8.90 -14.13
CA ILE A 147 -9.70 7.83 -15.10
C ILE A 147 -8.60 8.22 -16.09
N CYS A 148 -8.64 9.43 -16.65
CA CYS A 148 -7.60 9.92 -17.54
C CYS A 148 -6.24 9.92 -16.84
N SER A 149 -6.17 10.38 -15.58
CA SER A 149 -4.92 10.39 -14.81
C SER A 149 -4.35 8.98 -14.58
N PHE A 150 -5.23 7.99 -14.34
CA PHE A 150 -4.81 6.60 -14.17
C PHE A 150 -4.34 5.96 -15.49
N VAL A 151 -5.07 6.17 -16.58
CA VAL A 151 -4.70 5.69 -17.92
C VAL A 151 -3.39 6.33 -18.40
N PHE A 152 -3.20 7.64 -18.17
CA PHE A 152 -1.93 8.31 -18.47
C PHE A 152 -0.78 7.74 -17.65
N GLY A 153 -0.99 7.42 -16.37
CA GLY A 153 0.01 6.79 -15.49
C GLY A 153 0.45 5.40 -15.98
N VAL A 154 -0.52 4.56 -16.37
CA VAL A 154 -0.23 3.22 -16.91
C VAL A 154 0.51 3.31 -18.26
N ILE A 155 0.09 4.21 -19.14
CA ILE A 155 0.77 4.42 -20.44
C ILE A 155 2.19 4.94 -20.24
N THR A 156 2.42 5.86 -19.29
CA THR A 156 3.78 6.36 -19.02
C THR A 156 4.68 5.28 -18.43
N ALA A 157 4.18 4.46 -17.51
CA ALA A 157 4.94 3.31 -16.99
C ALA A 157 5.31 2.31 -18.10
N PHE A 158 4.37 2.05 -19.02
CA PHE A 158 4.59 1.16 -20.16
C PHE A 158 5.59 1.72 -21.17
N LEU A 159 5.55 3.03 -21.44
CA LEU A 159 6.53 3.70 -22.32
C LEU A 159 7.93 3.75 -21.71
N ILE A 160 8.04 3.94 -20.39
CA ILE A 160 9.33 3.87 -19.67
C ILE A 160 9.92 2.45 -19.76
N PHE A 161 9.09 1.43 -19.60
CA PHE A 161 9.50 0.03 -19.71
C PHE A 161 10.03 -0.32 -21.12
N ILE A 162 9.39 0.21 -22.18
CA ILE A 162 9.86 0.04 -23.57
C ILE A 162 11.16 0.81 -23.85
N LEU A 163 11.36 1.97 -23.23
CA LEU A 163 12.59 2.77 -23.44
C LEU A 163 13.82 2.22 -22.71
N ILE A 164 13.61 1.42 -21.66
CA ILE A 164 14.69 0.81 -20.86
C ILE A 164 15.05 -0.60 -21.37
N SER A 165 14.17 -1.23 -22.16
CA SER A 165 14.38 -2.55 -22.78
C SER A 165 15.01 -2.45 -24.17
#